data_AF-A0A0L6UB70-F1
#
_entry.id   AF-A0A0L6UB70-F1
#
_cell.length_a   1.000
_cell.length_b   1.000
_cell.length_c   1.000
_cell.angle_alpha   90.00
_cell.angle_beta   90.00
_cell.angle_gamma   90.00
#
_symmetry.space_group_name_H-M   'P 1'
#
loop_
_entity.id
_entity.type
_entity.pdbx_description
1 polymer ?
#
loop_
_entity_poly.entity_id
_entity_poly.type
_entity_poly.pdbx_seq_one_letter_code
_entity_poly.pdbx_strand_id
1 'polypeptide(L)'
;GFNAEKVDLKKFLENFKSSFFDHNHQHCAEVALRSLHQTGKVLAYTQEFNSHSCTFGWAKTSLMSLYQHGLKENIQLSMVMSNIQFTSLQTMQEMALKAVQTIEGIGNG
;
A
#
# COMPACT_ATOMS: atom_id res chain seq x y z
N GLY A 1 30.17 6.76 -45.32
CA GLY A 1 28.72 6.52 -45.28
C GLY A 1 28.37 6.04 -43.90
N PHE A 2 27.40 6.66 -43.23
CA PHE A 2 26.92 6.19 -41.94
C PHE A 2 26.10 4.92 -42.19
N ASN A 3 26.63 3.78 -41.77
CA ASN A 3 25.90 2.51 -41.73
C ASN A 3 24.86 2.65 -40.62
N ALA A 4 23.61 2.94 -41.00
CA ALA A 4 22.49 2.93 -40.09
C ALA A 4 22.26 1.48 -39.63
N GLU A 5 22.87 1.12 -38.51
CA GLU A 5 22.55 -0.10 -37.79
C GLU A 5 21.04 -0.10 -37.54
N LYS A 6 20.35 -1.10 -38.09
CA LYS A 6 18.89 -1.20 -38.04
C LYS A 6 18.53 -1.49 -36.59
N VAL A 7 18.31 -0.43 -35.81
CA VAL A 7 17.91 -0.53 -34.40
C VAL A 7 16.65 -1.37 -34.36
N ASP A 8 16.78 -2.57 -33.82
CA ASP A 8 15.64 -3.44 -33.55
C ASP A 8 14.82 -2.75 -32.44
N LEU A 9 13.78 -2.03 -32.87
CA LEU A 9 12.89 -1.27 -32.00
C LEU A 9 12.31 -2.17 -30.90
N LYS A 10 12.11 -3.47 -31.16
CA LYS A 10 11.62 -4.42 -30.16
C LYS A 10 12.69 -4.65 -29.10
N LYS A 11 13.93 -4.91 -29.50
CA LYS A 11 15.06 -5.06 -28.57
C LYS A 11 15.31 -3.78 -27.76
N PHE A 12 15.19 -2.61 -28.39
CA PHE A 12 15.28 -1.32 -27.71
C PHE A 12 14.15 -1.14 -26.68
N LEU A 13 12.91 -1.42 -27.04
CA LEU A 13 11.75 -1.32 -26.14
C LEU A 13 11.84 -2.31 -24.98
N GLU A 14 12.32 -3.53 -25.22
CA GLU A 14 12.50 -4.53 -24.16
C GLU A 14 13.66 -4.15 -23.22
N ASN A 15 14.78 -3.65 -23.74
CA ASN A 15 15.86 -3.12 -22.90
C ASN A 15 15.45 -1.86 -22.13
N PHE A 16 14.68 -0.96 -22.76
CA PHE A 16 14.12 0.23 -22.12
C PHE A 16 13.15 -0.15 -20.99
N LYS A 17 12.23 -1.08 -21.25
CA LYS A 17 11.34 -1.61 -20.21
C LYS A 17 12.12 -2.30 -19.10
N SER A 18 13.10 -3.13 -19.43
CA SER A 18 13.93 -3.81 -18.42
C SER A 18 14.77 -2.84 -17.58
N SER A 19 15.19 -1.70 -18.13
CA SER A 19 16.03 -0.72 -17.42
C SER A 19 15.22 0.25 -16.56
N PHE A 20 13.93 0.49 -16.89
CA PHE A 20 13.08 1.50 -16.24
C PHE A 20 11.83 0.94 -15.55
N PHE A 21 11.37 -0.25 -15.92
CA PHE A 21 10.17 -0.93 -15.38
C PHE A 21 10.54 -2.26 -14.71
N ASP A 22 11.80 -2.38 -14.31
CA ASP A 22 12.43 -3.58 -13.76
C ASP A 22 11.56 -4.26 -12.68
N HIS A 23 11.60 -5.60 -12.66
CA HIS A 23 11.04 -6.48 -11.62
C HIS A 23 11.42 -6.04 -10.19
N ASN A 24 12.49 -5.26 -10.07
CA ASN A 24 12.95 -4.64 -8.84
C ASN A 24 11.92 -3.65 -8.24
N HIS A 25 11.10 -2.97 -9.03
CA HIS A 25 10.06 -2.07 -8.50
C HIS A 25 8.96 -2.81 -7.76
N GLN A 26 8.59 -4.02 -8.22
CA GLN A 26 7.61 -4.85 -7.54
C GLN A 26 8.15 -5.35 -6.21
N HIS A 27 9.38 -5.88 -6.21
CA HIS A 27 10.02 -6.33 -4.98
C HIS A 27 10.19 -5.16 -3.99
N CYS A 28 10.61 -3.99 -4.46
CA CYS A 28 10.71 -2.78 -3.65
C CYS A 28 9.34 -2.34 -3.09
N ALA A 29 8.27 -2.38 -3.90
CA ALA A 29 6.92 -2.07 -3.44
C ALA A 29 6.41 -3.08 -2.41
N GLU A 30 6.68 -4.37 -2.59
CA GLU A 30 6.34 -5.41 -1.62
C GLU A 30 7.10 -5.23 -0.30
N VAL A 31 8.41 -4.98 -0.36
CA VAL A 31 9.23 -4.72 0.83
C VAL A 31 8.74 -3.45 1.54
N ALA A 32 8.49 -2.37 0.79
CA ALA A 32 7.96 -1.13 1.33
C ALA A 32 6.61 -1.37 2.04
N LEU A 33 5.67 -2.05 1.38
CA LEU A 33 4.34 -2.34 1.94
C LEU A 33 4.40 -3.20 3.20
N ARG A 34 5.29 -4.22 3.24
CA ARG A 34 5.49 -5.08 4.42
C ARG A 34 6.18 -4.34 5.57
N SER A 35 7.04 -3.37 5.27
CA SER A 35 7.76 -2.57 6.25
C SER A 35 6.96 -1.34 6.72
N LEU A 36 5.82 -1.05 6.09
CA LEU A 36 5.07 0.16 6.36
C LEU A 36 4.31 0.03 7.69
N HIS A 37 4.61 0.94 8.61
CA HIS A 37 3.91 1.06 9.89
C HIS A 37 3.48 2.50 10.12
N GLN A 38 2.37 2.66 10.83
CA GLN A 38 1.82 3.95 11.19
C GLN A 38 2.73 4.64 12.23
N THR A 39 3.57 5.55 11.77
CA THR A 39 4.38 6.42 12.63
C THR A 39 3.60 7.69 13.03
N GLY A 40 2.82 8.24 12.10
CA GLY A 40 2.06 9.49 12.27
C GLY A 40 0.54 9.31 12.27
N LYS A 41 -0.15 10.22 11.56
CA LYS A 41 -1.62 10.21 11.41
C LYS A 41 -2.08 9.02 10.57
N VAL A 42 -3.22 8.43 10.94
CA VAL A 42 -3.84 7.32 10.18
C VAL A 42 -4.06 7.68 8.70
N LEU A 43 -4.44 8.94 8.41
CA LEU A 43 -4.64 9.41 7.04
C LEU A 43 -3.35 9.35 6.21
N ALA A 44 -2.23 9.81 6.75
CA ALA A 44 -0.94 9.80 6.05
C ALA A 44 -0.48 8.37 5.78
N TYR A 45 -0.55 7.50 6.80
CA TYR A 45 -0.29 6.07 6.65
C TYR A 45 -1.17 5.43 5.56
N THR A 46 -2.45 5.75 5.53
CA THR A 46 -3.40 5.21 4.55
C THR A 46 -3.07 5.64 3.12
N GLN A 47 -2.68 6.90 2.94
CA GLN A 47 -2.27 7.42 1.63
C GLN A 47 -0.99 6.75 1.14
N GLU A 48 0.00 6.59 2.02
CA GLU A 48 1.25 5.90 1.71
C GLU A 48 1.02 4.42 1.37
N PHE A 49 0.23 3.72 2.19
CA PHE A 49 -0.16 2.33 1.93
C PHE A 49 -0.84 2.18 0.56
N ASN A 50 -1.78 3.08 0.23
CA ASN A 50 -2.49 3.06 -1.04
C ASN A 50 -1.56 3.28 -2.24
N SER A 51 -0.55 4.14 -2.10
CA SER A 51 0.44 4.40 -3.15
C SER A 51 1.26 3.16 -3.52
N HIS A 52 1.51 2.28 -2.54
CA HIS A 52 2.23 1.02 -2.72
C HIS A 52 1.31 -0.17 -3.05
N SER A 53 0.02 -0.10 -2.71
CA SER A 53 -0.96 -1.15 -3.01
C SER A 53 -1.41 -1.18 -4.48
N CYS A 54 -1.11 -0.13 -5.26
CA CYS A 54 -1.53 0.02 -6.65
C CYS A 54 -0.78 -0.92 -7.61
N THR A 55 0.14 -1.73 -7.09
CA THR A 55 1.03 -2.57 -7.87
C THR A 55 0.82 -4.06 -7.57
N PHE A 56 0.36 -4.78 -8.60
CA PHE A 56 0.31 -6.25 -8.71
C PHE A 56 -0.82 -6.96 -7.95
N GLY A 57 -1.22 -8.13 -8.48
CA GLY A 57 -2.44 -8.89 -8.14
C GLY A 57 -2.46 -9.52 -6.73
N TRP A 58 -2.20 -8.72 -5.70
CA TRP A 58 -2.35 -9.11 -4.31
C TRP A 58 -3.79 -9.55 -4.02
N ALA A 59 -3.93 -10.64 -3.26
CA ALA A 59 -5.22 -11.00 -2.73
C ALA A 59 -5.72 -9.90 -1.78
N LYS A 60 -7.01 -9.55 -1.89
CA LYS A 60 -7.64 -8.52 -1.03
C LYS A 60 -7.41 -8.81 0.46
N THR A 61 -7.49 -10.08 0.85
CA THR A 61 -7.26 -10.54 2.22
C THR A 61 -5.83 -10.27 2.70
N SER A 62 -4.84 -10.41 1.82
CA SER A 62 -3.43 -10.09 2.13
C SER A 62 -3.24 -8.59 2.37
N LEU A 63 -3.78 -7.74 1.49
CA LEU A 63 -3.71 -6.29 1.66
C LEU A 63 -4.40 -5.82 2.94
N MET A 64 -5.56 -6.38 3.24
CA MET A 64 -6.30 -6.10 4.46
C MET A 64 -5.51 -6.46 5.73
N SER A 65 -4.87 -7.63 5.73
CA SER A 65 -4.06 -8.08 6.87
C SER A 65 -2.81 -7.22 7.07
N LEU A 66 -2.11 -6.88 5.98
CA LEU A 66 -0.95 -5.98 6.03
C LEU A 66 -1.34 -4.59 6.51
N TYR A 67 -2.45 -4.04 5.99
CA TYR A 67 -2.95 -2.74 6.41
C TYR A 67 -3.26 -2.70 7.92
N GLN A 68 -3.94 -3.73 8.44
CA GLN A 68 -4.22 -3.83 9.87
C GLN A 68 -2.94 -3.92 10.69
N HIS A 69 -2.00 -4.78 10.30
CA HIS A 69 -0.76 -5.01 11.04
C HIS A 69 0.15 -3.77 11.10
N GLY A 70 0.11 -2.92 10.07
CA GLY A 70 0.86 -1.66 10.04
C GLY A 70 0.26 -0.56 10.94
N LEU A 71 -1.02 -0.64 11.35
CA LEU A 71 -1.64 0.39 12.20
C LEU A 71 -1.10 0.38 13.64
N LYS A 72 -1.27 1.48 14.37
CA LYS A 72 -0.99 1.52 15.82
C LYS A 72 -1.95 0.61 16.59
N GLU A 73 -1.46 0.04 17.69
CA GLU A 73 -2.16 -0.97 18.49
C GLU A 73 -3.56 -0.54 18.95
N ASN A 74 -3.73 0.69 19.39
CA ASN A 74 -5.03 1.22 19.81
C ASN A 74 -6.07 1.23 18.67
N ILE A 75 -5.63 1.48 17.44
CA ILE A 75 -6.49 1.42 16.24
C ILE A 75 -6.76 -0.04 15.87
N GLN A 76 -5.75 -0.91 15.91
CA GLN A 76 -5.92 -2.35 15.66
C GLN A 76 -6.95 -2.96 16.63
N LEU A 77 -6.86 -2.62 17.92
CA LEU A 77 -7.79 -3.10 18.93
C LEU A 77 -9.21 -2.60 18.66
N SER A 78 -9.37 -1.33 18.29
CA SER A 78 -10.68 -0.78 17.92
C SER A 78 -11.31 -1.53 16.73
N MET A 79 -10.52 -1.92 15.72
CA MET A 79 -10.99 -2.70 14.58
C MET A 79 -11.41 -4.12 14.96
N VAL A 80 -10.71 -4.76 15.90
CA VAL A 80 -11.10 -6.09 16.41
C VAL A 80 -12.39 -5.98 17.23
N MET A 81 -12.51 -4.94 18.05
CA MET A 81 -13.67 -4.72 18.92
C MET A 81 -14.92 -4.26 18.16
N SER A 82 -14.79 -3.74 16.94
CA SER A 82 -15.93 -3.27 16.16
C SER A 82 -16.88 -4.40 15.73
N ASN A 83 -16.44 -5.66 15.83
CA ASN A 83 -17.21 -6.86 15.46
C ASN A 83 -17.84 -6.77 14.05
N ILE A 84 -17.12 -6.16 13.11
CA ILE A 84 -17.55 -5.98 11.72
C ILE A 84 -16.70 -6.88 10.85
N GLN A 85 -17.35 -7.64 9.97
CA GLN A 85 -16.65 -8.37 8.93
C GLN A 85 -16.30 -7.40 7.79
N PHE A 86 -15.00 -7.17 7.58
CA PHE A 86 -14.54 -6.38 6.45
C PHE A 86 -14.53 -7.22 5.18
N THR A 87 -15.02 -6.64 4.08
CA THR A 87 -15.02 -7.26 2.75
C THR A 87 -14.10 -6.55 1.77
N SER A 88 -13.58 -5.38 2.15
CA SER A 88 -12.67 -4.58 1.34
C SER A 88 -11.69 -3.79 2.20
N LEU A 89 -10.53 -3.47 1.61
CA LEU A 89 -9.55 -2.58 2.21
C LEU A 89 -10.13 -1.19 2.50
N GLN A 90 -11.01 -0.69 1.62
CA GLN A 90 -11.69 0.60 1.81
C GLN A 90 -12.49 0.63 3.12
N THR A 91 -13.28 -0.40 3.40
CA THR A 91 -14.09 -0.45 4.65
C THR A 91 -13.21 -0.50 5.90
N MET A 92 -12.02 -1.09 5.82
CA MET A 92 -11.02 -1.06 6.90
C MET A 92 -10.43 0.33 7.08
N GLN A 93 -10.12 1.03 6.00
CA GLN A 93 -9.57 2.39 6.03
C GLN A 93 -10.54 3.40 6.62
N GLU A 94 -11.82 3.33 6.22
CA GLU A 94 -12.88 4.17 6.79
C GLU A 94 -13.05 3.93 8.29
N MET A 95 -12.98 2.67 8.73
CA MET A 95 -13.05 2.36 10.15
C MET A 95 -11.82 2.86 10.92
N ALA A 96 -10.60 2.68 10.39
CA ALA A 96 -9.39 3.16 11.03
C ALA A 96 -9.46 4.68 11.26
N LEU A 97 -10.03 5.43 10.30
CA LEU A 97 -10.30 6.86 10.44
C LEU A 97 -11.37 7.16 11.51
N LYS A 98 -12.45 6.37 11.56
CA LYS A 98 -13.49 6.52 12.60
C LYS A 98 -12.96 6.22 14.00
N ALA A 99 -12.10 5.20 14.14
CA ALA A 99 -11.48 4.81 15.40
C ALA A 99 -10.61 5.94 15.95
N VAL A 100 -9.76 6.54 15.12
CA VAL A 100 -8.90 7.65 15.57
C VAL A 100 -9.73 8.87 15.99
N GLN A 101 -10.79 9.21 15.26
CA GLN A 101 -11.70 10.30 15.64
C GLN A 101 -12.41 10.04 16.97
N THR A 102 -12.81 8.80 17.21
CA THR A 102 -13.47 8.40 18.46
C THR A 102 -12.51 8.51 19.64
N ILE A 103 -11.26 8.06 19.47
CA ILE A 103 -10.22 8.11 20.50
C ILE A 103 -9.82 9.56 20.82
N GLU A 104 -9.60 10.38 19.79
CA GLU A 104 -9.28 11.81 19.96
C GLU A 104 -10.45 12.58 20.59
N GLY A 105 -11.70 12.22 20.25
CA GLY A 105 -12.90 12.81 20.85
C GLY A 105 -13.07 12.50 22.34
N ILE A 106 -12.66 11.30 22.79
CA ILE A 106 -12.72 10.90 24.20
C ILE A 106 -11.65 11.63 25.03
N GLY A 107 -10.47 11.89 24.45
CA GLY A 107 -9.36 12.55 25.16
C GLY A 107 -9.54 14.05 25.39
N ASN A 108 -10.53 14.68 24.77
CA ASN A 108 -10.81 16.11 24.88
C ASN A 108 -12.01 16.42 25.82
N GLY A 109 -12.47 15.42 26.60
CA GLY A 109 -13.58 15.53 27.56
C GLY A 109 -13.14 15.80 28.99
#